data_AF-A0A5E7QED4-F1
#
_entry.id   AF-A0A5E7QED4-F1
#
_cell.length_a   1.000
_cell.length_b   1.000
_cell.length_c   1.000
_cell.angle_alpha   90.00
_cell.angle_beta   90.00
_cell.angle_gamma   90.00
#
_symmetry.space_group_name_H-M   'P 1'
#
loop_
_entity.id
_entity.type
_entity.pdbx_description
1 polymer ?
#
loop_
_entity_poly.entity_id
_entity_poly.type
_entity_poly.pdbx_seq_one_letter_code
_entity_poly.pdbx_strand_id
1 'polypeptide(L)'
;MALFDDLKTKVQAGQGYAGMIKIDPASLKKLGDDMTAWQQDQIPFATALALTRTAHRVRAAEIEWMQSGFVGGAIPWTLKSLYLKRAEKNRLAARVWFIDYASKGTPAGEYLKPQVHGGGRAAKRGEKAIRSRHKLASGRFLVPGRYVPKDSYGNVKGARATMQKVLANIRGGRDDKTDTKKGKATSFFLGIPKGRSGPAGVWERRKKKLRLYAVETAEPQYRDKFDFFGISERTVEKWYDKELTIAFNHAIKTARK
;
A
#
# COMPACT_ATOMS: atom_id res chain seq x y z
N MET A 1 -39.81 -6.58 -5.75
CA MET A 1 -38.57 -6.27 -6.50
C MET A 1 -38.33 -4.77 -6.63
N ALA A 2 -39.35 -3.91 -6.81
CA ALA A 2 -39.19 -2.45 -6.93
C ALA A 2 -38.59 -1.72 -5.70
N LEU A 3 -38.61 -2.33 -4.51
CA LEU A 3 -38.09 -1.75 -3.26
C LEU A 3 -36.54 -1.67 -3.23
N PHE A 4 -35.85 -2.36 -4.14
CA PHE A 4 -34.39 -2.58 -4.09
C PHE A 4 -33.60 -1.70 -5.08
N ASP A 5 -34.23 -1.17 -6.12
CA ASP A 5 -33.57 -0.35 -7.15
C ASP A 5 -33.07 1.01 -6.62
N ASP A 6 -33.58 1.45 -5.46
CA ASP A 6 -33.25 2.73 -4.83
C ASP A 6 -32.06 2.65 -3.83
N LEU A 7 -31.55 1.46 -3.53
CA LEU A 7 -30.35 1.24 -2.70
C LEU A 7 -29.06 1.37 -3.53
N LYS A 8 -28.95 2.43 -4.34
CA LYS A 8 -27.78 2.68 -5.20
C LYS A 8 -26.52 2.88 -4.36
N THR A 9 -25.67 1.87 -4.34
CA THR A 9 -24.32 1.92 -3.76
C THR A 9 -23.42 2.77 -4.65
N LYS A 10 -22.71 3.72 -4.06
CA LYS A 10 -21.61 4.41 -4.74
C LYS A 10 -20.30 3.96 -4.11
N VAL A 11 -19.39 3.42 -4.91
CA VAL A 11 -18.00 3.28 -4.52
C VAL A 11 -17.39 4.67 -4.55
N GLN A 12 -17.18 5.27 -3.38
CA GLN A 12 -16.53 6.57 -3.28
C GLN A 12 -15.05 6.36 -2.97
N ALA A 13 -14.17 7.01 -3.75
CA ALA A 13 -12.78 7.19 -3.36
C ALA A 13 -12.73 8.08 -2.11
N GLY A 14 -12.47 7.48 -0.95
CA GLY A 14 -12.22 8.24 0.27
C GLY A 14 -10.84 8.89 0.25
N GLN A 15 -10.66 9.99 0.98
CA GLN A 15 -9.33 10.56 1.28
C GLN A 15 -8.43 9.45 1.87
N GLY A 16 -7.32 9.15 1.19
CA GLY A 16 -6.38 8.07 1.50
C GLY A 16 -6.88 6.66 1.11
N TYR A 17 -6.29 6.09 0.04
CA TYR A 17 -6.40 4.71 -0.50
C TYR A 17 -7.56 3.86 0.00
N ALA A 18 -8.78 4.36 -0.11
CA ALA A 18 -9.94 3.72 0.45
C ALA A 18 -11.02 3.53 -0.61
N GLY A 19 -11.29 2.26 -0.91
CA GLY A 19 -12.54 1.84 -1.51
C GLY A 19 -13.59 1.88 -0.41
N MET A 20 -14.53 2.81 -0.51
CA MET A 20 -15.59 2.97 0.46
C MET A 20 -16.91 2.63 -0.22
N ILE A 21 -17.57 1.59 0.29
CA ILE A 21 -18.90 1.20 -0.17
C ILE A 21 -19.89 1.78 0.82
N LYS A 22 -20.73 2.69 0.35
CA LYS A 22 -21.79 3.32 1.14
C LYS A 22 -23.13 3.21 0.42
N ILE A 23 -24.17 3.10 1.24
CA ILE A 23 -25.54 3.40 0.83
C ILE A 23 -25.92 4.73 1.47
N ASP A 24 -26.68 5.55 0.74
CA ASP A 24 -27.23 6.79 1.25
C ASP A 24 -28.26 6.50 2.36
N PRO A 25 -28.08 7.00 3.59
CA PRO A 25 -29.06 6.87 4.66
C PRO A 25 -30.45 7.42 4.29
N ALA A 26 -30.52 8.41 3.39
CA ALA A 26 -31.78 9.00 2.95
C ALA A 26 -32.65 8.02 2.14
N SER A 27 -32.04 7.14 1.34
CA SER A 27 -32.73 6.08 0.58
C SER A 27 -33.41 5.08 1.50
N LEU A 28 -32.81 4.79 2.66
CA LEU A 28 -33.37 3.88 3.66
C LEU A 28 -34.45 4.53 4.52
N LYS A 29 -34.33 5.83 4.79
CA LYS A 29 -35.33 6.57 5.57
C LYS A 29 -36.66 6.68 4.82
N LYS A 30 -36.63 6.91 3.49
CA LYS A 30 -37.83 6.89 2.64
C LYS A 30 -38.56 5.54 2.63
N LEU A 31 -37.82 4.44 2.83
CA LEU A 31 -38.41 3.11 2.98
C LEU A 31 -39.08 2.92 4.36
N GLY A 32 -38.52 3.55 5.39
CA GLY A 32 -38.80 3.29 6.81
C GLY A 32 -40.15 3.78 7.33
N ASP A 33 -40.76 4.78 6.68
CA ASP A 33 -42.00 5.40 7.15
C ASP A 33 -43.24 4.50 6.94
N ASP A 34 -43.19 3.56 5.98
CA ASP A 34 -44.24 2.56 5.71
C ASP A 34 -43.90 1.14 6.23
N MET A 35 -42.81 1.01 6.99
CA MET A 35 -42.28 -0.28 7.43
C MET A 35 -42.80 -0.69 8.81
N THR A 36 -43.20 -1.95 8.93
CA THR A 36 -43.43 -2.61 10.23
C THR A 36 -42.19 -2.52 11.12
N ALA A 37 -42.37 -2.56 12.45
CA ALA A 37 -41.27 -2.55 13.42
C ALA A 37 -40.21 -3.63 13.15
N TRP A 38 -40.63 -4.79 12.65
CA TRP A 38 -39.74 -5.87 12.22
C TRP A 38 -38.87 -5.47 11.01
N GLN A 39 -39.46 -4.82 9.99
CA GLN A 39 -38.73 -4.33 8.83
C GLN A 39 -37.70 -3.26 9.25
N GLN A 40 -38.07 -2.36 10.17
CA GLN A 40 -37.18 -1.29 10.65
C GLN A 40 -35.88 -1.82 11.26
N ASP A 41 -35.88 -3.02 11.86
CA ASP A 41 -34.68 -3.58 12.49
C ASP A 41 -33.90 -4.57 11.60
N GLN A 42 -34.60 -5.27 10.68
CA GLN A 42 -33.99 -6.26 9.78
C GLN A 42 -33.40 -5.67 8.51
N ILE A 43 -33.97 -4.59 7.95
CA ILE A 43 -33.42 -3.97 6.74
C ILE A 43 -32.00 -3.40 6.98
N PRO A 44 -31.74 -2.60 8.03
CA PRO A 44 -30.40 -2.10 8.30
C PRO A 44 -29.41 -3.22 8.63
N PHE A 45 -29.87 -4.29 9.29
CA PHE A 45 -29.05 -5.46 9.57
C PHE A 45 -28.62 -6.19 8.30
N ALA A 46 -29.58 -6.56 7.45
CA ALA A 46 -29.32 -7.22 6.17
C ALA A 46 -28.39 -6.36 5.30
N THR A 47 -28.63 -5.05 5.28
CA THR A 47 -27.83 -4.09 4.53
C THR A 47 -26.38 -4.03 5.04
N ALA A 48 -26.17 -3.90 6.36
CA ALA A 48 -24.83 -3.90 6.95
C ALA A 48 -24.09 -5.22 6.68
N LEU A 49 -24.81 -6.35 6.74
CA LEU A 49 -24.26 -7.67 6.44
C LEU A 49 -23.86 -7.79 4.97
N ALA A 50 -24.71 -7.33 4.04
CA ALA A 50 -24.43 -7.31 2.60
C ALA A 50 -23.18 -6.48 2.30
N LEU A 51 -23.13 -5.23 2.77
CA LEU A 51 -21.98 -4.34 2.61
C LEU A 51 -20.68 -4.95 3.15
N THR A 52 -20.76 -5.58 4.31
CA THR A 52 -19.61 -6.25 4.93
C THR A 52 -19.12 -7.42 4.08
N ARG A 53 -20.03 -8.26 3.58
CA ARG A 53 -19.69 -9.40 2.72
C ARG A 53 -19.13 -8.95 1.38
N THR A 54 -19.71 -7.93 0.74
CA THR A 54 -19.17 -7.34 -0.49
C THR A 54 -17.78 -6.75 -0.25
N ALA A 55 -17.54 -6.05 0.86
CA ALA A 55 -16.21 -5.57 1.21
C ALA A 55 -15.20 -6.72 1.39
N HIS A 56 -15.61 -7.87 1.94
CA HIS A 56 -14.76 -9.05 1.99
C HIS A 56 -14.40 -9.57 0.59
N ARG A 57 -15.33 -9.52 -0.37
CA ARG A 57 -15.04 -9.85 -1.79
C ARG A 57 -14.03 -8.89 -2.40
N VAL A 58 -14.21 -7.59 -2.19
CA VAL A 58 -13.26 -6.54 -2.66
C VAL A 58 -11.86 -6.81 -2.12
N ARG A 59 -11.74 -6.98 -0.81
CA ARG A 59 -10.45 -7.26 -0.16
C ARG A 59 -9.79 -8.52 -0.72
N ALA A 60 -10.57 -9.57 -0.99
CA ALA A 60 -10.04 -10.79 -1.58
C ALA A 60 -9.51 -10.57 -3.01
N ALA A 61 -10.26 -9.86 -3.86
CA ALA A 61 -9.85 -9.54 -5.22
C ALA A 61 -8.59 -8.67 -5.27
N GLU A 62 -8.47 -7.68 -4.37
CA GLU A 62 -7.28 -6.85 -4.25
C GLU A 62 -6.05 -7.64 -3.78
N ILE A 63 -6.23 -8.58 -2.84
CA ILE A 63 -5.15 -9.49 -2.40
C ILE A 63 -4.69 -10.39 -3.56
N GLU A 64 -5.63 -10.99 -4.28
CA GLU A 64 -5.35 -11.86 -5.44
C GLU A 64 -4.57 -11.09 -6.53
N TRP A 65 -5.01 -9.86 -6.82
CA TRP A 65 -4.30 -8.99 -7.74
C TRP A 65 -2.89 -8.68 -7.23
N MET A 66 -2.71 -8.32 -5.95
CA MET A 66 -1.38 -8.04 -5.40
C MET A 66 -0.45 -9.26 -5.42
N GLN A 67 -0.99 -10.48 -5.30
CA GLN A 67 -0.21 -11.71 -5.35
C GLN A 67 0.33 -12.00 -6.76
N SER A 68 -0.40 -11.63 -7.82
CA SER A 68 -0.08 -11.96 -9.21
C SER A 68 0.44 -10.78 -10.04
N GLY A 69 -0.04 -9.56 -9.78
CA GLY A 69 0.24 -8.35 -10.55
C GLY A 69 1.59 -7.68 -10.24
N PHE A 70 2.16 -7.92 -9.07
CA PHE A 70 3.52 -7.47 -8.75
C PHE A 70 4.56 -8.52 -9.16
N VAL A 71 5.76 -8.05 -9.52
CA VAL A 71 6.90 -8.94 -9.84
C VAL A 71 7.23 -9.78 -8.60
N GLY A 72 7.02 -11.09 -8.71
CA GLY A 72 7.22 -12.03 -7.60
C GLY A 72 6.14 -11.96 -6.50
N GLY A 73 5.06 -11.19 -6.73
CA GLY A 73 3.97 -10.98 -5.78
C GLY A 73 4.27 -9.97 -4.67
N ALA A 74 3.22 -9.46 -4.03
CA ALA A 74 3.36 -8.67 -2.81
C ALA A 74 3.83 -9.54 -1.64
N ILE A 75 4.72 -8.99 -0.81
CA ILE A 75 5.16 -9.65 0.43
C ILE A 75 3.98 -9.78 1.43
N PRO A 76 4.01 -10.78 2.33
CA PRO A 76 2.94 -11.00 3.32
C PRO A 76 2.62 -9.75 4.17
N TRP A 77 3.62 -8.92 4.46
CA TRP A 77 3.42 -7.65 5.17
C TRP A 77 2.49 -6.69 4.42
N THR A 78 2.69 -6.56 3.11
CA THR A 78 1.87 -5.71 2.24
C THR A 78 0.46 -6.28 2.09
N LEU A 79 0.32 -7.60 1.92
CA LEU A 79 -1.00 -8.24 1.87
C LEU A 79 -1.80 -8.04 3.17
N LYS A 80 -1.14 -8.19 4.33
CA LYS A 80 -1.77 -7.99 5.65
C LYS A 80 -2.12 -6.53 5.93
N SER A 81 -1.53 -5.59 5.21
CA SER A 81 -1.79 -4.16 5.39
C SER A 81 -3.11 -3.69 4.77
N LEU A 82 -3.74 -4.52 3.94
CA LEU A 82 -5.07 -4.25 3.41
C LEU A 82 -6.12 -4.59 4.48
N TYR A 83 -6.73 -3.54 5.02
CA TYR A 83 -7.65 -3.60 6.14
C TYR A 83 -9.10 -3.43 5.68
N LEU A 84 -10.01 -4.06 6.40
CA LEU A 84 -11.45 -3.96 6.19
C LEU A 84 -12.12 -3.50 7.48
N LYS A 85 -12.92 -2.43 7.38
CA LYS A 85 -13.90 -2.04 8.39
C LYS A 85 -15.28 -2.46 7.92
N ARG A 86 -15.93 -3.26 8.77
CA ARG A 86 -17.28 -3.76 8.56
C ARG A 86 -18.30 -2.62 8.64
N ALA A 87 -19.43 -2.80 7.97
CA ALA A 87 -20.58 -1.93 8.15
C ALA A 87 -21.31 -2.28 9.45
N GLU A 88 -21.92 -1.28 10.07
CA GLU A 88 -22.70 -1.38 11.31
C GLU A 88 -24.15 -0.99 11.02
N LYS A 89 -25.14 -1.46 11.80
CA LYS A 89 -26.56 -1.13 11.57
C LYS A 89 -26.82 0.39 11.56
N ASN A 90 -26.15 1.11 12.45
CA ASN A 90 -26.21 2.58 12.58
C ASN A 90 -25.28 3.31 11.61
N ARG A 91 -24.44 2.59 10.86
CA ARG A 91 -23.47 3.13 9.91
C ARG A 91 -23.27 2.17 8.76
N LEU A 92 -24.13 2.30 7.76
CA LEU A 92 -24.22 1.45 6.57
C LEU A 92 -23.12 1.79 5.55
N ALA A 93 -21.89 1.63 6.00
CA ALA A 93 -20.68 1.92 5.27
C ALA A 93 -19.61 0.89 5.61
N ALA A 94 -19.12 0.17 4.61
CA ALA A 94 -17.93 -0.66 4.73
C ALA A 94 -16.75 0.03 4.03
N ARG A 95 -15.53 -0.16 4.55
CA ARG A 95 -14.33 0.45 3.98
C ARG A 95 -13.23 -0.60 3.84
N VAL A 96 -12.57 -0.62 2.68
CA VAL A 96 -11.35 -1.38 2.43
C VAL A 96 -10.23 -0.40 2.10
N TRP A 97 -9.11 -0.47 2.81
CA TRP A 97 -8.00 0.49 2.62
C TRP A 97 -6.65 -0.07 3.09
N PHE A 98 -5.57 0.51 2.58
CA PHE A 98 -4.24 0.25 3.11
C PHE A 98 -3.99 1.03 4.39
N ILE A 99 -3.44 0.37 5.40
CA ILE A 99 -3.00 1.03 6.64
C ILE A 99 -2.05 2.18 6.28
N ASP A 100 -2.40 3.37 6.78
CA ASP A 100 -1.76 4.67 6.59
C ASP A 100 -0.89 5.09 7.78
N TYR A 101 -0.88 4.30 8.85
CA TYR A 101 -0.03 4.51 10.03
C TYR A 101 0.87 3.31 10.32
N ALA A 102 2.13 3.58 10.67
CA ALA A 102 3.06 2.55 11.14
C ALA A 102 3.99 3.11 12.22
N SER A 103 4.04 2.46 13.38
CA SER A 103 4.95 2.83 14.48
C SER A 103 6.43 2.72 14.07
N LYS A 104 6.74 1.82 13.13
CA LYS A 104 8.07 1.64 12.54
C LYS A 104 7.96 1.53 11.03
N GLY A 105 8.87 2.20 10.32
CA GLY A 105 8.98 2.12 8.86
C GLY A 105 8.09 3.12 8.14
N THR A 106 7.63 2.73 6.95
CA THR A 106 6.73 3.50 6.10
C THR A 106 5.45 2.66 5.93
N PRO A 107 4.27 3.21 6.20
CA PRO A 107 3.00 2.49 6.11
C PRO A 107 2.68 2.14 4.66
N ALA A 108 1.78 1.16 4.48
CA ALA A 108 1.47 0.63 3.16
C ALA A 108 0.77 1.63 2.25
N GLY A 109 -0.16 2.43 2.79
CA GLY A 109 -0.79 3.50 2.02
C GLY A 109 0.25 4.44 1.40
N GLU A 110 1.33 4.75 2.11
CA GLU A 110 2.37 5.65 1.63
C GLU A 110 3.26 5.04 0.54
N TYR A 111 3.75 3.80 0.72
CA TYR A 111 4.64 3.22 -0.27
C TYR A 111 3.92 2.62 -1.49
N LEU A 112 2.62 2.30 -1.38
CA LEU A 112 1.80 1.85 -2.50
C LEU A 112 1.20 3.00 -3.30
N LYS A 113 1.23 4.24 -2.79
CA LYS A 113 0.75 5.44 -3.49
C LYS A 113 1.12 5.48 -4.97
N PRO A 114 2.40 5.33 -5.35
CA PRO A 114 2.79 5.48 -6.75
C PRO A 114 2.35 4.29 -7.61
N GLN A 115 1.99 3.15 -7.00
CA GLN A 115 1.43 2.02 -7.74
C GLN A 115 -0.05 2.23 -8.06
N VAL A 116 -0.78 2.95 -7.20
CA VAL A 116 -2.22 3.20 -7.38
C VAL A 116 -2.48 4.44 -8.23
N HIS A 117 -1.76 5.54 -8.00
CA HIS A 117 -2.00 6.82 -8.69
C HIS A 117 -0.93 7.19 -9.71
N GLY A 118 0.16 6.41 -9.81
CA GLY A 118 1.34 6.83 -10.55
C GLY A 118 2.07 8.03 -9.92
N GLY A 119 2.89 8.69 -10.72
CA GLY A 119 3.63 9.90 -10.34
C GLY A 119 4.87 9.66 -9.49
N GLY A 120 5.27 10.69 -8.73
CA GLY A 120 6.45 10.67 -7.87
C GLY A 120 6.29 9.81 -6.62
N ARG A 121 7.39 9.63 -5.88
CA ARG A 121 7.36 8.94 -4.58
C ARG A 121 7.96 9.80 -3.46
N ALA A 122 7.46 9.58 -2.25
CA ALA A 122 8.09 10.15 -1.07
C ALA A 122 9.55 9.68 -0.92
N ALA A 123 10.39 10.56 -0.37
CA ALA A 123 11.76 10.24 -0.02
C ALA A 123 11.81 9.23 1.13
N LYS A 124 12.63 8.18 0.95
CA LYS A 124 12.85 7.16 1.98
C LYS A 124 13.60 7.77 3.16
N ARG A 125 13.43 7.21 4.37
CA ARG A 125 14.14 7.67 5.57
C ARG A 125 15.67 7.72 5.37
N GLY A 126 16.24 6.74 4.67
CA GLY A 126 17.67 6.73 4.33
C GLY A 126 18.08 7.91 3.44
N GLU A 127 17.28 8.24 2.42
CA GLU A 127 17.53 9.39 1.54
C GLU A 127 17.44 10.69 2.33
N LYS A 128 16.39 10.87 3.15
CA LYS A 128 16.25 12.04 4.04
C LYS A 128 17.47 12.21 4.95
N ALA A 129 17.99 11.11 5.53
CA ALA A 129 19.17 11.14 6.38
C ALA A 129 20.48 11.44 5.64
N ILE A 130 20.61 11.07 4.37
CA ILE A 130 21.77 11.44 3.54
C ILE A 130 21.66 12.91 3.12
N ARG A 131 20.46 13.38 2.75
CA ARG A 131 20.18 14.79 2.42
C ARG A 131 20.45 15.73 3.58
N SER A 132 20.06 15.34 4.81
CA SER A 132 20.31 16.14 6.02
C SER A 132 21.80 16.34 6.35
N ARG A 133 22.70 15.70 5.60
CA ARG A 133 24.15 15.84 5.69
C ARG A 133 24.73 16.55 4.46
N HIS A 134 23.87 17.14 3.63
CA HIS A 134 24.22 17.79 2.37
C HIS A 134 24.99 16.89 1.38
N LYS A 135 24.82 15.56 1.49
CA LYS A 135 25.49 14.59 0.61
C LYS A 135 24.63 14.17 -0.58
N LEU A 136 23.31 14.31 -0.47
CA LEU A 136 22.37 14.07 -1.57
C LEU A 136 21.60 15.37 -1.80
N ALA A 137 21.55 15.86 -3.05
CA ALA A 137 20.88 17.12 -3.35
C ALA A 137 19.35 16.99 -3.20
N SER A 138 18.68 18.14 -3.08
CA SER A 138 17.21 18.18 -3.11
C SER A 138 16.69 17.63 -4.44
N GLY A 139 15.56 16.92 -4.41
CA GLY A 139 14.99 16.27 -5.60
C GLY A 139 15.79 15.06 -6.14
N ARG A 140 16.91 14.66 -5.50
CA ARG A 140 17.69 13.47 -5.91
C ARG A 140 17.36 12.26 -5.07
N PHE A 141 17.28 11.10 -5.71
CA PHE A 141 16.82 9.85 -5.12
C PHE A 141 17.79 8.71 -5.39
N LEU A 142 17.73 7.68 -4.55
CA LEU A 142 18.54 6.48 -4.68
C LEU A 142 17.68 5.32 -5.17
N VAL A 143 18.05 4.76 -6.32
CA VAL A 143 17.44 3.55 -6.90
C VAL A 143 18.43 2.40 -6.86
N PRO A 144 17.99 1.14 -6.68
CA PRO A 144 18.91 0.00 -6.66
C PRO A 144 19.76 -0.06 -7.93
N GLY A 145 21.06 -0.34 -7.78
CA GLY A 145 21.94 -0.59 -8.90
C GLY A 145 21.54 -1.86 -9.66
N ARG A 146 21.85 -1.91 -10.97
CA ARG A 146 21.43 -2.99 -11.89
C ARG A 146 21.70 -4.40 -11.35
N TYR A 147 22.85 -4.60 -10.72
CA TYR A 147 23.31 -5.92 -10.29
C TYR A 147 23.02 -6.22 -8.81
N VAL A 148 22.23 -5.40 -8.11
CA VAL A 148 21.95 -5.64 -6.69
C VAL A 148 21.11 -6.92 -6.54
N PRO A 149 21.46 -7.84 -5.63
CA PRO A 149 20.72 -9.09 -5.48
C PRO A 149 19.30 -8.80 -4.97
N LYS A 150 18.33 -9.43 -5.63
CA LYS A 150 16.91 -9.37 -5.25
C LYS A 150 16.47 -10.69 -4.63
N ASP A 151 15.47 -10.65 -3.77
CA ASP A 151 14.75 -11.83 -3.28
C ASP A 151 13.66 -12.28 -4.27
N SER A 152 12.92 -13.33 -3.90
CA SER A 152 11.86 -13.91 -4.72
C SER A 152 10.73 -12.93 -5.04
N TYR A 153 10.54 -11.90 -4.20
CA TYR A 153 9.55 -10.83 -4.37
C TYR A 153 10.13 -9.61 -5.11
N GLY A 154 11.34 -9.73 -5.67
CA GLY A 154 12.00 -8.63 -6.38
C GLY A 154 12.56 -7.52 -5.47
N ASN A 155 12.50 -7.67 -4.15
CA ASN A 155 13.03 -6.68 -3.21
C ASN A 155 14.55 -6.84 -3.04
N VAL A 156 15.26 -5.75 -2.76
CA VAL A 156 16.71 -5.79 -2.53
C VAL A 156 17.03 -6.58 -1.25
N LYS A 157 17.83 -7.65 -1.39
CA LYS A 157 18.26 -8.48 -0.25
C LYS A 157 19.06 -7.65 0.75
N GLY A 158 18.68 -7.73 2.03
CA GLY A 158 19.38 -7.03 3.11
C GLY A 158 19.33 -5.51 3.05
N ALA A 159 18.38 -4.92 2.29
CA ALA A 159 18.32 -3.47 2.05
C ALA A 159 18.43 -2.62 3.32
N ARG A 160 17.71 -3.01 4.39
CA ARG A 160 17.73 -2.30 5.68
C ARG A 160 19.13 -2.32 6.32
N ALA A 161 19.73 -3.50 6.45
CA ALA A 161 21.04 -3.65 7.08
C ALA A 161 22.14 -2.95 6.26
N THR A 162 22.10 -3.07 4.94
CA THR A 162 23.03 -2.36 4.05
C THR A 162 22.86 -0.85 4.17
N MET A 163 21.64 -0.33 4.17
CA MET A 163 21.39 1.11 4.34
C MET A 163 21.87 1.62 5.71
N GLN A 164 21.76 0.83 6.78
CA GLN A 164 22.33 1.19 8.08
C GLN A 164 23.86 1.33 8.02
N LYS A 165 24.55 0.41 7.32
CA LYS A 165 26.01 0.50 7.09
C LYS A 165 26.35 1.73 6.26
N VAL A 166 25.62 1.98 5.17
CA VAL A 166 25.78 3.19 4.34
C VAL A 166 25.68 4.46 5.19
N LEU A 167 24.64 4.57 6.02
CA LEU A 167 24.47 5.73 6.90
C LEU A 167 25.59 5.83 7.95
N ALA A 168 26.09 4.71 8.48
CA ALA A 168 27.20 4.72 9.43
C ALA A 168 28.52 5.18 8.77
N ASN A 169 28.83 4.69 7.57
CA ASN A 169 30.01 5.12 6.81
C ASN A 169 29.94 6.61 6.44
N ILE A 170 28.77 7.08 5.96
CA ILE A 170 28.57 8.50 5.61
C ILE A 170 28.65 9.42 6.84
N ARG A 171 28.15 8.97 8.01
CA ARG A 171 28.22 9.73 9.27
C ARG A 171 29.65 9.90 9.78
N GLY A 172 30.45 8.85 9.69
CA GLY A 172 31.76 8.81 10.34
C GLY A 172 32.82 9.69 9.69
N GLY A 173 32.52 10.41 8.60
CA GLY A 173 33.53 11.16 7.84
C GLY A 173 34.73 10.30 7.45
N ARG A 174 34.55 8.97 7.38
CA ARG A 174 35.59 8.01 7.00
C ARG A 174 35.75 8.08 5.49
N ASP A 175 36.28 9.20 5.05
CA ASP A 175 37.09 9.24 3.84
C ASP A 175 38.17 8.17 3.98
N ASP A 176 38.51 7.54 2.86
CA ASP A 176 39.32 6.32 2.67
C ASP A 176 40.73 6.31 3.34
N LYS A 177 41.06 7.21 4.28
CA LYS A 177 42.42 7.47 4.77
C LYS A 177 42.82 6.85 6.12
N THR A 178 41.91 6.30 6.92
CA THR A 178 42.29 5.70 8.22
C THR A 178 41.49 4.45 8.56
N ASP A 179 41.85 3.31 7.96
CA ASP A 179 41.64 2.02 8.60
C ASP A 179 42.60 0.96 8.03
N THR A 180 43.90 1.23 8.11
CA THR A 180 44.97 0.26 7.86
C THR A 180 45.12 -0.75 9.01
N LYS A 181 44.35 -0.65 10.12
CA LYS A 181 44.58 -1.47 11.32
C LYS A 181 43.52 -2.50 11.68
N LYS A 182 42.44 -2.67 10.90
CA LYS A 182 41.59 -3.87 10.96
C LYS A 182 41.10 -4.19 9.56
N GLY A 183 41.55 -5.31 8.99
CA GLY A 183 41.14 -5.82 7.68
C GLY A 183 39.65 -6.20 7.56
N LYS A 184 38.73 -5.31 7.94
CA LYS A 184 37.28 -5.49 7.78
C LYS A 184 36.83 -5.06 6.39
N ALA A 185 36.86 -6.07 5.52
CA ALA A 185 35.85 -6.38 4.52
C ALA A 185 34.63 -5.43 4.44
N THR A 186 34.54 -4.63 3.38
CA THR A 186 33.35 -3.89 2.91
C THR A 186 33.09 -2.51 3.55
N SER A 187 33.26 -1.44 2.78
CA SER A 187 32.85 -0.06 3.12
C SER A 187 31.91 0.54 2.07
N PHE A 188 31.22 1.62 2.42
CA PHE A 188 30.30 2.33 1.53
C PHE A 188 30.63 3.82 1.45
N PHE A 189 30.48 4.41 0.27
CA PHE A 189 30.61 5.86 0.07
C PHE A 189 29.60 6.36 -0.97
N LEU A 190 29.35 7.67 -0.97
CA LEU A 190 28.46 8.32 -1.92
C LEU A 190 29.27 9.17 -2.90
N GLY A 191 28.94 9.11 -4.20
CA GLY A 191 29.54 9.93 -5.24
C GLY A 191 29.98 9.12 -6.46
N ILE A 192 31.00 9.61 -7.16
CA ILE A 192 31.64 8.92 -8.29
C ILE A 192 33.04 8.46 -7.82
N PRO A 193 33.43 7.19 -7.99
CA PRO A 193 34.75 6.74 -7.60
C PRO A 193 35.85 7.46 -8.40
N LYS A 194 36.93 7.84 -7.73
CA LYS A 194 38.08 8.47 -8.38
C LYS A 194 38.61 7.58 -9.53
N GLY A 195 38.86 8.20 -10.69
CA GLY A 195 39.36 7.51 -11.88
C GLY A 195 38.32 6.63 -12.59
N ARG A 196 37.04 6.77 -12.26
CA ARG A 196 35.94 6.17 -13.03
C ARG A 196 35.00 7.26 -13.55
N SER A 197 34.54 7.09 -14.79
CA SER A 197 33.33 7.71 -15.29
C SER A 197 32.12 6.85 -14.95
N GLY A 198 30.95 7.47 -14.80
CA GLY A 198 29.71 6.76 -14.50
C GLY A 198 28.77 7.54 -13.57
N PRO A 199 27.62 6.95 -13.24
CA PRO A 199 26.62 7.63 -12.43
C PRO A 199 27.10 7.80 -10.99
N ALA A 200 26.74 8.95 -10.39
CA ALA A 200 26.83 9.14 -8.97
C ALA A 200 25.92 8.15 -8.23
N GLY A 201 26.28 7.80 -7.00
CA GLY A 201 25.46 6.91 -6.19
C GLY A 201 26.18 6.35 -4.99
N VAL A 202 25.56 5.36 -4.35
CA VAL A 202 26.15 4.61 -3.24
C VAL A 202 26.99 3.48 -3.80
N TRP A 203 28.30 3.55 -3.55
CA TRP A 203 29.27 2.53 -3.94
C TRP A 203 29.68 1.69 -2.76
N GLU A 204 29.82 0.39 -2.99
CA GLU A 204 30.36 -0.59 -2.07
C GLU A 204 31.81 -0.92 -2.48
N ARG A 205 32.75 -0.75 -1.56
CA ARG A 205 34.17 -1.14 -1.72
C ARG A 205 34.42 -2.43 -0.97
N ARG A 206 34.72 -3.52 -1.69
CA ARG A 206 35.13 -4.82 -1.12
C ARG A 206 36.57 -5.14 -1.54
N LYS A 207 37.52 -4.96 -0.62
CA LYS A 207 38.96 -5.03 -0.96
C LYS A 207 39.24 -4.09 -2.14
N LYS A 208 39.76 -4.61 -3.26
CA LYS A 208 40.03 -3.87 -4.50
C LYS A 208 38.82 -3.74 -5.45
N LYS A 209 37.68 -4.37 -5.16
CA LYS A 209 36.50 -4.36 -6.03
C LYS A 209 35.52 -3.28 -5.62
N LEU A 210 34.98 -2.56 -6.62
CA LEU A 210 33.94 -1.55 -6.46
C LEU A 210 32.65 -2.01 -7.13
N ARG A 211 31.53 -1.92 -6.41
CA ARG A 211 30.19 -2.26 -6.90
C ARG A 211 29.24 -1.11 -6.64
N LEU A 212 28.49 -0.70 -7.65
CA LEU A 212 27.43 0.30 -7.50
C LEU A 212 26.21 -0.35 -6.83
N TYR A 213 25.92 0.04 -5.59
CA TYR A 213 24.79 -0.47 -4.81
C TYR A 213 23.50 0.32 -5.07
N ALA A 214 23.58 1.64 -5.16
CA ALA A 214 22.43 2.46 -5.55
C ALA A 214 22.88 3.57 -6.47
N VAL A 215 22.10 3.83 -7.51
CA VAL A 215 22.31 4.92 -8.47
C VAL A 215 21.57 6.15 -7.97
N GLU A 216 22.20 7.31 -8.04
CA GLU A 216 21.54 8.59 -7.86
C GLU A 216 20.78 8.97 -9.13
N THR A 217 19.53 9.39 -8.99
CA THR A 217 18.66 9.82 -10.09
C THR A 217 17.82 11.02 -9.68
N ALA A 218 17.21 11.69 -10.66
CA ALA A 218 16.11 12.62 -10.42
C ALA A 218 14.90 11.90 -9.81
N GLU A 219 13.82 12.64 -9.50
CA GLU A 219 12.62 12.03 -8.94
C GLU A 219 12.06 10.91 -9.85
N PRO A 220 11.98 9.66 -9.35
CA PRO A 220 11.42 8.57 -10.14
C PRO A 220 9.92 8.78 -10.37
N GLN A 221 9.50 8.68 -11.63
CA GLN A 221 8.09 8.72 -12.03
C GLN A 221 7.58 7.30 -12.27
N TYR A 222 6.49 6.96 -11.60
CA TYR A 222 5.83 5.66 -11.70
C TYR A 222 4.57 5.75 -12.55
N ARG A 223 4.29 4.67 -13.25
CA ARG A 223 2.96 4.42 -13.83
C ARG A 223 2.07 3.79 -12.76
N ASP A 224 0.80 4.11 -12.80
CA ASP A 224 -0.26 3.39 -12.11
C ASP A 224 -0.30 1.96 -12.63
N LYS A 225 0.02 1.01 -11.75
CA LYS A 225 0.01 -0.43 -12.06
C LYS A 225 -1.16 -1.13 -11.40
N PHE A 226 -1.56 -0.65 -10.23
CA PHE A 226 -2.55 -1.27 -9.39
C PHE A 226 -3.84 -0.47 -9.46
N ASP A 227 -4.76 -0.94 -10.31
CA ASP A 227 -6.13 -0.41 -10.46
C ASP A 227 -6.99 -0.75 -9.23
N PHE A 228 -6.60 -0.24 -8.06
CA PHE A 228 -7.24 -0.50 -6.78
C PHE A 228 -8.73 -0.12 -6.82
N PHE A 229 -9.05 1.04 -7.36
CA PHE A 229 -10.42 1.55 -7.43
C PHE A 229 -11.27 0.80 -8.45
N GLY A 230 -10.75 0.52 -9.65
CA GLY A 230 -11.51 -0.25 -10.64
C GLY A 230 -11.71 -1.71 -10.24
N ILE A 231 -10.75 -2.34 -9.54
CA ILE A 231 -10.95 -3.68 -8.96
C ILE A 231 -12.08 -3.64 -7.92
N SER A 232 -12.04 -2.66 -7.02
CA SER A 232 -13.10 -2.42 -6.05
C SER A 232 -14.47 -2.27 -6.72
N GLU A 233 -14.60 -1.37 -7.69
CA GLU A 233 -15.85 -1.07 -8.41
C GLU A 233 -16.42 -2.30 -9.11
N ARG A 234 -15.65 -2.95 -9.98
CA ARG A 234 -16.08 -4.17 -10.69
C ARG A 234 -16.48 -5.29 -9.73
N THR A 235 -15.81 -5.39 -8.58
CA THR A 235 -16.15 -6.41 -7.58
C THR A 235 -17.47 -6.08 -6.87
N VAL A 236 -17.73 -4.81 -6.59
CA VAL A 236 -19.00 -4.37 -6.01
C VAL A 236 -20.14 -4.64 -6.99
N GLU A 237 -20.03 -4.18 -8.24
CA GLU A 237 -21.03 -4.41 -9.29
C GLU A 237 -21.34 -5.90 -9.48
N LYS A 238 -20.32 -6.75 -9.45
CA LYS A 238 -20.48 -8.20 -9.66
C LYS A 238 -21.18 -8.93 -8.51
N TRP A 239 -20.98 -8.48 -7.27
CA TRP A 239 -21.33 -9.25 -6.07
C TRP A 239 -22.38 -8.61 -5.16
N TYR A 240 -22.58 -7.30 -5.23
CA TYR A 240 -23.39 -6.59 -4.25
C TYR A 240 -24.83 -7.11 -4.21
N ASP A 241 -25.53 -7.20 -5.34
CA ASP A 241 -26.94 -7.65 -5.38
C ASP A 241 -27.12 -9.09 -4.89
N LYS A 242 -26.12 -9.94 -5.18
CA LYS A 242 -26.09 -11.33 -4.70
C LYS A 242 -25.92 -11.38 -3.18
N GLU A 243 -24.95 -10.64 -2.65
CA GLU A 243 -24.70 -10.59 -1.21
C GLU A 243 -25.86 -9.92 -0.46
N LEU A 244 -26.54 -8.95 -1.07
CA LEU A 244 -27.75 -8.31 -0.56
C LEU A 244 -28.88 -9.32 -0.43
N THR A 245 -29.18 -10.06 -1.50
CA THR A 245 -30.21 -11.11 -1.49
C THR A 245 -29.94 -12.17 -0.42
N ILE A 246 -28.68 -12.65 -0.33
CA ILE A 246 -28.28 -13.64 0.68
C ILE A 246 -28.43 -13.05 2.10
N ALA A 247 -28.05 -11.80 2.30
CA ALA A 247 -28.12 -11.14 3.61
C ALA A 247 -29.57 -10.92 4.06
N PHE A 248 -30.47 -10.53 3.16
CA PHE A 248 -31.91 -10.40 3.46
C PHE A 248 -32.53 -11.74 3.80
N ASN A 249 -32.29 -12.79 3.01
CA ASN A 249 -32.79 -14.13 3.31
C ASN A 249 -32.28 -14.64 4.67
N HIS A 250 -31.04 -14.30 5.02
CA HIS A 250 -30.49 -14.62 6.33
C HIS A 250 -31.22 -13.85 7.44
N ALA A 251 -31.36 -12.53 7.31
CA ALA A 251 -32.06 -11.68 8.27
C ALA A 251 -33.48 -12.17 8.56
N ILE A 252 -34.23 -12.52 7.51
CA ILE A 252 -35.59 -13.07 7.62
C ILE A 252 -35.60 -14.37 8.45
N LYS A 253 -34.68 -15.30 8.15
CA LYS A 253 -34.61 -16.60 8.84
C LYS A 253 -34.18 -16.48 10.30
N THR A 254 -33.34 -15.49 10.62
CA THR A 254 -32.78 -15.31 11.97
C THR A 254 -33.58 -14.34 12.83
N ALA A 255 -34.58 -13.67 12.28
CA ALA A 255 -35.41 -12.76 13.04
C ALA A 255 -36.16 -13.53 14.13
N ARG A 256 -35.85 -13.23 15.38
CA ARG A 256 -36.63 -13.71 16.53
C ARG A 256 -37.90 -12.87 16.62
N LYS A 257 -39.04 -13.55 16.80
CA LYS A 257 -40.34 -12.93 17.09
C LYS A 257 -40.31 -12.26 18.46
#